data_AF-A0AAW2VPY0-F1
#
_entry.id   AF-A0AAW2VPY0-F1
#
_cell.length_a   1.000
_cell.length_b   1.000
_cell.length_c   1.000
_cell.angle_alpha   90.00
_cell.angle_beta   90.00
_cell.angle_gamma   90.00
#
_symmetry.space_group_name_H-M   'P 1'
#
loop_
_entity.id
_entity.type
_entity.pdbx_description
1 polymer ?
#
loop_
_entity_poly.entity_id
_entity_poly.type
_entity_poly.pdbx_seq_one_letter_code
_entity_poly.pdbx_strand_id
1 'polypeptide(L)'
;MKGILIQQKVFKAIDGKYFENISDEKRLENDEFAYSSIILNLSDSVIRKVGNQNSARELWDRLEELYTETSLPSKLFLLEKFFKYKLDLSKNIDENIDEFTKLVQDIKLTGDKNIDDYTPIVLLNAIPETYSDVKAAIKYGRDNVSLDTVISGLRSKEIDLKANSPSQDQQEVNFVRGRAKNKYDKHRNRSMSESSDRDEKQKDRRCYNCGKKGHYIRNCRKPKRENNE
;
A
#
# COMPACT_ATOMS: atom_id res chain seq x y z
N MET A 1 27.99 4.38 -11.31
CA MET A 1 29.28 4.79 -11.92
C MET A 1 29.60 6.27 -11.68
N LYS A 2 28.69 7.21 -11.96
CA LYS A 2 28.89 8.65 -11.69
C LYS A 2 29.37 8.99 -10.27
N GLY A 3 28.82 8.35 -9.23
CA GLY A 3 29.24 8.55 -7.85
C GLY A 3 30.69 8.16 -7.54
N ILE A 4 31.20 7.10 -8.18
CA ILE A 4 32.59 6.61 -8.01
C ILE A 4 33.58 7.62 -8.59
N LEU A 5 33.28 8.13 -9.79
CA LEU A 5 34.11 9.12 -10.48
C LEU A 5 34.11 10.48 -9.77
N ILE A 6 33.03 10.82 -9.08
CA ILE A 6 32.95 12.03 -8.22
C ILE A 6 33.80 11.83 -6.96
N GLN A 7 33.72 10.66 -6.32
CA GLN A 7 34.54 10.33 -5.15
C GLN A 7 36.05 10.37 -5.47
N GLN A 8 36.41 9.90 -6.66
CA GLN A 8 37.78 9.93 -7.19
C GLN A 8 38.20 11.31 -7.74
N LYS A 9 37.31 12.31 -7.74
CA LYS A 9 37.53 13.68 -8.23
C LYS A 9 37.89 13.79 -9.73
N VAL A 10 37.66 12.73 -10.51
CA VAL A 10 38.00 12.68 -11.94
C VAL A 10 36.81 12.85 -12.87
N PHE A 11 35.59 12.99 -12.34
CA PHE A 11 34.38 13.25 -13.14
C PHE A 11 34.49 14.51 -14.04
N LYS A 12 35.38 15.45 -13.69
CA LYS A 12 35.65 16.65 -14.49
C LYS A 12 36.30 16.35 -15.86
N ALA A 13 36.99 15.22 -16.00
CA ALA A 13 37.52 14.76 -17.27
C ALA A 13 36.41 14.43 -18.29
N ILE A 14 35.25 13.99 -17.78
CA ILE A 14 34.11 13.59 -18.60
C ILE A 14 33.18 14.78 -18.89
N ASP A 15 32.88 15.63 -17.89
CA ASP A 15 32.01 16.82 -18.06
C ASP A 15 32.71 17.96 -18.84
N GLY A 16 34.02 17.88 -19.08
CA GLY A 16 34.81 18.89 -19.79
C GLY A 16 34.95 20.24 -19.08
N LYS A 17 34.31 20.40 -17.91
CA LYS A 17 34.33 21.62 -17.09
C LYS A 17 35.50 21.59 -16.12
N TYR A 18 36.70 21.83 -16.67
CA TYR A 18 37.85 22.18 -15.85
C TYR A 18 37.75 23.65 -15.41
N PHE A 19 38.19 23.96 -14.18
CA PHE A 19 38.46 25.35 -13.82
C PHE A 19 39.58 25.89 -14.72
N GLU A 20 39.50 27.15 -15.16
CA GLU A 20 40.30 27.77 -16.23
C GLU A 20 41.83 27.77 -16.01
N ASN A 21 42.35 27.25 -14.88
CA ASN A 21 43.77 27.27 -14.49
C ASN A 21 44.42 25.89 -14.28
N ILE A 22 44.02 24.85 -15.02
CA ILE A 22 44.64 23.50 -14.91
C ILE A 22 45.56 23.26 -16.11
N SER A 23 46.82 22.90 -15.83
CA SER A 23 47.83 22.51 -16.84
C SER A 23 47.35 21.32 -17.68
N ASP A 24 47.71 21.31 -18.97
CA ASP A 24 47.31 20.26 -19.90
C ASP A 24 47.83 18.86 -19.49
N GLU A 25 49.01 18.79 -18.86
CA GLU A 25 49.54 17.54 -18.27
C GLU A 25 48.58 16.98 -17.20
N LYS A 26 48.05 17.86 -16.35
CA LYS A 26 47.13 17.47 -15.28
C LYS A 26 45.73 17.14 -15.80
N ARG A 27 45.37 17.65 -16.98
CA ARG A 27 44.14 17.23 -17.68
C ARG A 27 44.30 15.81 -18.22
N LEU A 28 45.44 15.51 -18.84
CA LEU A 28 45.77 14.18 -19.37
C LEU A 28 45.80 13.12 -18.26
N GLU A 29 46.48 13.39 -17.14
CA GLU A 29 46.51 12.49 -15.98
C GLU A 29 45.11 12.17 -15.44
N ASN A 30 44.23 13.18 -15.40
CA ASN A 30 42.85 12.99 -14.96
C ASN A 30 42.02 12.18 -15.96
N ASP A 31 42.29 12.31 -17.26
CA ASP A 31 41.62 11.52 -18.30
C ASP A 31 42.06 10.06 -18.24
N GLU A 32 43.36 9.79 -18.13
CA GLU A 32 43.89 8.42 -17.96
C GLU A 32 43.38 7.75 -16.68
N PHE A 33 43.29 8.52 -15.58
CA PHE A 33 42.75 8.01 -14.33
C PHE A 33 41.24 7.75 -14.41
N ALA A 34 40.48 8.62 -15.09
CA ALA A 34 39.05 8.38 -15.34
C ALA A 34 38.84 7.15 -16.22
N TYR A 35 39.62 7.01 -17.30
CA TYR A 35 39.56 5.89 -18.24
C TYR A 35 39.82 4.56 -17.54
N SER A 36 40.93 4.46 -16.80
CA SER A 36 41.29 3.27 -16.01
C SER A 36 40.24 2.94 -14.95
N SER A 37 39.72 3.95 -14.23
CA SER A 37 38.68 3.75 -13.23
C SER A 37 37.37 3.24 -13.81
N ILE A 38 36.97 3.70 -15.00
CA ILE A 38 35.79 3.20 -15.70
C ILE A 38 36.02 1.74 -16.09
N ILE A 39 37.13 1.41 -16.77
CA ILE A 39 37.42 0.05 -17.23
C ILE A 39 37.46 -0.95 -16.07
N LEU A 40 38.12 -0.61 -14.95
CA LEU A 40 38.21 -1.50 -13.79
C LEU A 40 36.87 -1.80 -13.12
N ASN A 41 35.86 -0.94 -13.32
CA ASN A 41 34.52 -1.13 -12.80
C ASN A 41 33.54 -1.75 -13.81
N LEU A 42 34.00 -2.05 -15.03
CA LEU A 42 33.23 -2.75 -16.06
C LEU A 42 33.57 -4.24 -16.05
N SER A 43 32.60 -5.07 -16.43
CA SER A 43 32.84 -6.49 -16.67
C SER A 43 33.37 -6.74 -18.08
N ASP A 44 34.09 -7.85 -18.27
CA ASP A 44 34.68 -8.24 -19.57
C ASP A 44 33.68 -8.32 -20.73
N SER A 45 32.40 -8.56 -20.44
CA SER A 45 31.34 -8.57 -21.45
C SER A 45 31.01 -7.17 -21.96
N VAL A 46 31.11 -6.15 -21.10
CA VAL A 46 30.88 -4.75 -21.44
C VAL A 46 32.10 -4.14 -22.11
N ILE A 47 33.31 -4.45 -21.61
CA ILE A 47 34.57 -3.99 -22.22
C ILE A 47 34.65 -4.39 -23.70
N ARG A 48 34.28 -5.63 -24.03
CA ARG A 48 34.21 -6.12 -25.42
C ARG A 48 33.22 -5.36 -26.31
N LYS A 49 32.14 -4.82 -25.75
CA LYS A 49 31.10 -4.08 -26.49
C LYS A 49 31.49 -2.62 -26.74
N VAL A 50 32.18 -2.02 -25.77
CA VAL A 50 32.60 -0.62 -25.85
C VAL A 50 33.82 -0.47 -26.78
N GLY A 51 34.67 -1.52 -26.88
CA GLY A 51 35.85 -1.51 -27.74
C GLY A 51 37.00 -0.67 -27.16
N ASN A 52 38.07 -0.51 -27.93
CA ASN A 52 39.18 0.36 -27.54
C ASN A 52 38.82 1.82 -27.86
N GLN A 53 38.60 2.62 -26.83
CA GLN A 53 38.36 4.07 -26.94
C GLN A 53 39.62 4.82 -26.51
N ASN A 54 39.84 6.02 -27.05
CA ASN A 54 41.09 6.75 -26.84
C ASN A 54 41.03 7.77 -25.70
N SER A 55 39.83 8.06 -25.18
CA SER A 55 39.62 8.99 -24.07
C SER A 55 38.54 8.48 -23.11
N ALA A 56 38.61 8.88 -21.84
CA ALA A 56 37.56 8.56 -20.86
C ALA A 56 36.20 9.14 -21.27
N ARG A 57 36.20 10.27 -21.98
CA ARG A 57 34.98 10.88 -22.51
C ARG A 57 34.34 10.04 -23.61
N GLU A 58 35.11 9.61 -24.61
CA GLU A 58 34.61 8.73 -25.67
C GLU A 58 34.11 7.40 -25.10
N LEU A 59 34.83 6.85 -24.12
CA LEU A 59 34.42 5.65 -23.40
C LEU A 59 33.08 5.85 -22.69
N TRP A 60 32.91 7.00 -22.02
CA TRP A 60 31.67 7.35 -21.34
C TRP A 60 30.51 7.57 -22.32
N ASP A 61 30.74 8.31 -23.41
CA ASP A 61 29.72 8.59 -24.43
C ASP A 61 29.28 7.29 -25.12
N ARG A 62 30.21 6.36 -25.38
CA ARG A 62 29.89 5.05 -25.98
C ARG A 62 29.12 4.14 -25.02
N LEU A 63 29.46 4.17 -23.73
CA LEU A 63 28.67 3.51 -22.69
C LEU A 63 27.28 4.12 -22.60
N GLU A 64 27.19 5.44 -22.64
CA GLU A 64 25.93 6.15 -22.67
C GLU A 64 25.13 5.70 -23.89
N GLU A 65 25.65 5.76 -25.10
CA GLU A 65 24.98 5.29 -26.32
C GLU A 65 24.49 3.83 -26.19
N LEU A 66 25.36 2.88 -25.80
CA LEU A 66 25.01 1.46 -25.70
C LEU A 66 23.92 1.15 -24.67
N TYR A 67 23.81 1.96 -23.61
CA TYR A 67 22.88 1.71 -22.50
C TYR A 67 21.75 2.75 -22.38
N THR A 68 21.83 3.87 -23.09
CA THR A 68 20.78 4.91 -23.21
C THR A 68 20.06 4.87 -24.56
N GLU A 69 20.58 4.16 -25.56
CA GLU A 69 19.72 3.58 -26.60
C GLU A 69 18.84 2.48 -25.98
N THR A 70 17.94 2.89 -25.10
CA THR A 70 16.70 2.19 -24.85
C THR A 70 15.97 2.19 -26.18
N SER A 71 16.26 1.17 -27.00
CA SER A 71 15.66 0.99 -28.31
C SER A 71 14.16 1.27 -28.22
N LEU A 72 13.55 1.90 -29.24
CA LEU A 72 12.09 2.15 -29.24
C LEU A 72 11.27 0.92 -28.80
N PRO A 73 11.64 -0.34 -29.16
CA PRO A 73 11.05 -1.55 -28.60
C PRO A 73 11.18 -1.70 -27.07
N SER A 74 12.36 -1.45 -26.49
CA SER A 74 12.57 -1.50 -25.03
C SER A 74 11.70 -0.47 -24.31
N LYS A 75 11.64 0.75 -24.84
CA LYS A 75 10.77 1.82 -24.33
C LYS A 75 9.30 1.41 -24.40
N LEU A 76 8.87 0.91 -25.54
CA LEU A 76 7.49 0.46 -25.77
C LEU A 76 7.13 -0.70 -24.83
N PHE A 77 8.04 -1.65 -24.62
CA PHE A 77 7.87 -2.74 -23.67
C PHE A 77 7.70 -2.24 -22.22
N LEU A 78 8.52 -1.28 -21.78
CA LEU A 78 8.40 -0.68 -20.45
C LEU A 78 7.08 0.07 -20.28
N LEU A 79 6.67 0.86 -21.29
CA LEU A 79 5.39 1.57 -21.28
C LEU A 79 4.20 0.58 -21.26
N GLU A 80 4.24 -0.47 -22.07
CA GLU A 80 3.21 -1.50 -22.06
C GLU A 80 3.10 -2.17 -20.69
N LYS A 81 4.24 -2.53 -20.08
CA LYS A 81 4.29 -3.13 -18.75
C LYS A 81 3.75 -2.17 -17.69
N PHE A 82 4.04 -0.89 -17.81
CA PHE A 82 3.55 0.16 -16.91
C PHE A 82 2.03 0.33 -17.00
N PHE A 83 1.47 0.51 -18.20
CA PHE A 83 0.03 0.66 -18.36
C PHE A 83 -0.78 -0.59 -18.02
N LYS A 84 -0.19 -1.78 -18.17
CA LYS A 84 -0.82 -3.07 -17.83
C LYS A 84 -0.55 -3.52 -16.40
N TYR A 85 0.15 -2.71 -15.59
CA TYR A 85 0.51 -3.08 -14.23
C TYR A 85 -0.74 -3.34 -13.36
N LYS A 86 -0.68 -4.39 -12.53
CA LYS A 86 -1.72 -4.76 -11.57
C LYS A 86 -1.04 -5.13 -10.26
N LEU A 87 -1.62 -4.72 -9.13
CA LEU A 87 -1.09 -5.12 -7.83
C LEU A 87 -1.34 -6.61 -7.61
N ASP A 88 -0.31 -7.31 -7.16
CA ASP A 88 -0.38 -8.72 -6.81
C ASP A 88 -0.77 -8.87 -5.33
N LEU A 89 -1.90 -9.52 -5.06
CA LEU A 89 -2.41 -9.75 -3.71
C LEU A 89 -1.58 -10.78 -2.92
N SER A 90 -0.70 -11.53 -3.58
CA SER A 90 0.19 -12.48 -2.93
C SER A 90 1.41 -11.83 -2.29
N LYS A 91 1.78 -10.62 -2.74
CA LYS A 91 2.92 -9.84 -2.23
C LYS A 91 2.45 -8.75 -1.27
N ASN A 92 3.39 -8.24 -0.48
CA ASN A 92 3.12 -7.09 0.36
C ASN A 92 2.80 -5.86 -0.50
N ILE A 93 1.95 -4.94 -0.01
CA ILE A 93 1.63 -3.71 -0.75
C ILE A 93 2.90 -2.88 -0.97
N ASP A 94 3.76 -2.77 0.04
CA ASP A 94 5.02 -2.03 -0.08
C ASP A 94 5.94 -2.63 -1.16
N GLU A 95 6.03 -3.96 -1.26
CA GLU A 95 6.82 -4.63 -2.32
C GLU A 95 6.26 -4.33 -3.71
N ASN A 96 4.94 -4.33 -3.87
CA ASN A 96 4.29 -3.96 -5.13
C ASN A 96 4.54 -2.47 -5.47
N ILE A 97 4.46 -1.57 -4.48
CA ILE A 97 4.75 -0.15 -4.68
C ILE A 97 6.21 0.05 -5.08
N ASP A 98 7.15 -0.69 -4.49
CA ASP A 98 8.57 -0.65 -4.85
C ASP A 98 8.80 -1.15 -6.29
N GLU A 99 8.16 -2.25 -6.70
CA GLU A 99 8.22 -2.74 -8.09
C GLU A 99 7.67 -1.70 -9.08
N PHE A 100 6.54 -1.07 -8.75
CA PHE A 100 5.95 -0.02 -9.55
C PHE A 100 6.86 1.22 -9.63
N THR A 101 7.44 1.65 -8.51
CA THR A 101 8.34 2.80 -8.46
C THR A 101 9.62 2.56 -9.27
N LYS A 102 10.16 1.33 -9.25
CA LYS A 102 11.28 0.93 -10.12
C LYS A 102 10.92 1.06 -11.60
N LEU A 103 9.73 0.58 -12.01
CA LEU A 103 9.27 0.74 -13.40
C LEU A 103 9.16 2.21 -13.82
N VAL A 104 8.65 3.08 -12.95
CA VAL A 104 8.58 4.53 -13.21
C VAL A 104 9.98 5.12 -13.38
N GLN A 105 10.93 4.72 -12.54
CA GLN A 105 12.32 5.17 -12.65
C GLN A 105 12.96 4.71 -13.97
N ASP A 106 12.77 3.46 -14.38
CA ASP A 106 13.30 2.92 -15.64
C ASP A 106 12.77 3.70 -16.86
N ILE A 107 11.50 4.11 -16.83
CA ILE A 107 10.91 4.92 -17.90
C ILE A 107 11.41 6.36 -17.86
N LYS A 108 11.62 6.94 -16.67
CA LYS A 108 12.25 8.26 -16.54
C LYS A 108 13.68 8.28 -17.09
N LEU A 109 14.43 7.20 -16.87
CA LEU A 109 15.78 7.03 -17.43
C LEU A 109 15.76 6.96 -18.97
N THR A 110 14.65 6.52 -19.56
CA THR A 110 14.40 6.51 -21.01
C THR A 110 14.05 7.90 -21.58
N GLY A 111 13.92 8.93 -20.73
CA GLY A 111 13.75 10.33 -21.14
C GLY A 111 12.30 10.84 -21.18
N ASP A 112 11.32 10.06 -20.72
CA ASP A 112 9.91 10.50 -20.67
C ASP A 112 9.61 11.36 -19.45
N LYS A 113 9.64 12.69 -19.63
CA LYS A 113 9.38 13.67 -18.56
C LYS A 113 7.91 13.77 -18.16
N ASN A 114 6.99 13.36 -19.02
CA ASN A 114 5.54 13.48 -18.80
C ASN A 114 4.94 12.32 -18.01
N ILE A 115 5.76 11.35 -17.56
CA ILE A 115 5.22 10.15 -16.91
C ILE A 115 4.60 10.44 -15.55
N ASP A 116 5.06 11.49 -14.86
CA ASP A 116 4.60 11.86 -13.52
C ASP A 116 3.11 12.18 -13.48
N ASP A 117 2.55 12.74 -14.55
CA ASP A 117 1.12 13.05 -14.65
C ASP A 117 0.25 11.79 -14.73
N TYR A 118 0.76 10.74 -15.41
CA TYR A 118 0.04 9.49 -15.61
C TYR A 118 0.25 8.49 -14.47
N THR A 119 1.34 8.63 -13.71
CA THR A 119 1.74 7.66 -12.69
C THR A 119 0.66 7.44 -11.61
N PRO A 120 0.02 8.48 -11.03
CA PRO A 120 -1.04 8.29 -10.03
C PRO A 120 -2.26 7.58 -10.62
N ILE A 121 -2.59 7.87 -11.88
CA ILE A 121 -3.74 7.30 -12.58
C ILE A 121 -3.51 5.82 -12.88
N VAL A 122 -2.32 5.46 -13.34
CA VAL A 122 -1.94 4.07 -13.61
C VAL A 122 -1.93 3.25 -12.32
N LEU A 123 -1.34 3.79 -11.24
CA LEU A 123 -1.36 3.11 -9.95
C LEU A 123 -2.80 2.91 -9.43
N LEU A 124 -3.67 3.91 -9.56
CA LEU A 124 -5.08 3.81 -9.19
C LEU A 124 -5.85 2.75 -9.99
N ASN A 125 -5.50 2.58 -11.26
CA ASN A 125 -6.08 1.54 -12.12
C ASN A 125 -5.54 0.14 -11.81
N ALA A 126 -4.30 0.03 -11.34
CA ALA A 126 -3.67 -1.21 -10.92
C ALA A 126 -4.26 -1.80 -9.62
N ILE A 127 -5.06 -1.01 -8.88
CA ILE A 127 -5.69 -1.41 -7.62
C ILE A 127 -6.75 -2.51 -7.86
N PRO A 128 -6.65 -3.67 -7.19
CA PRO A 128 -7.64 -4.76 -7.24
C PRO A 128 -8.96 -4.38 -6.55
N GLU A 129 -10.03 -5.12 -6.85
CA GLU A 129 -11.36 -4.87 -6.28
C GLU A 129 -11.42 -4.97 -4.75
N THR A 130 -10.49 -5.70 -4.12
CA THR A 130 -10.37 -5.77 -2.65
C THR A 130 -10.12 -4.41 -2.00
N TYR A 131 -9.54 -3.47 -2.75
CA TYR A 131 -9.29 -2.09 -2.33
C TYR A 131 -10.21 -1.10 -3.07
N SER A 132 -11.37 -1.56 -3.57
CA SER A 132 -12.34 -0.74 -4.32
C SER A 132 -12.76 0.52 -3.57
N ASP A 133 -12.89 0.46 -2.24
CA ASP A 133 -13.22 1.61 -1.40
C ASP A 133 -12.19 2.74 -1.53
N VAL A 134 -10.90 2.38 -1.53
CA VAL A 134 -9.77 3.32 -1.70
C VAL A 134 -9.82 3.92 -3.11
N LYS A 135 -10.07 3.08 -4.11
CA LYS A 135 -10.19 3.51 -5.50
C LYS A 135 -11.34 4.51 -5.69
N ALA A 136 -12.51 4.24 -5.10
CA ALA A 136 -13.67 5.12 -5.17
C ALA A 136 -13.44 6.44 -4.40
N ALA A 137 -12.87 6.36 -3.19
CA ALA A 137 -12.57 7.53 -2.37
C ALA A 137 -11.59 8.49 -3.07
N ILE A 138 -10.57 7.96 -3.74
CA ILE A 138 -9.60 8.80 -4.46
C ILE A 138 -10.19 9.32 -5.77
N LYS A 139 -10.95 8.50 -6.51
CA LYS A 139 -11.51 8.90 -7.82
C LYS A 139 -12.60 9.96 -7.74
N TYR A 140 -13.45 9.90 -6.71
CA TYR A 140 -14.62 10.79 -6.58
C TYR A 140 -14.53 11.77 -5.41
N GLY A 141 -13.55 11.61 -4.51
CA GLY A 141 -13.43 12.42 -3.30
C GLY A 141 -12.38 13.53 -3.36
N ARG A 142 -11.55 13.62 -4.41
CA ARG A 142 -10.50 14.63 -4.54
C ARG A 142 -10.41 15.20 -5.96
N ASP A 143 -10.09 16.49 -6.05
CA ASP A 143 -9.89 17.20 -7.33
C ASP A 143 -8.49 16.98 -7.93
N ASN A 144 -7.52 16.57 -7.11
CA ASN A 144 -6.17 16.22 -7.55
C ASN A 144 -5.71 14.87 -6.98
N VAL A 145 -4.97 14.11 -7.80
CA VAL A 145 -4.44 12.79 -7.43
C VAL A 145 -2.92 12.83 -7.47
N SER A 146 -2.28 12.85 -6.31
CA SER A 146 -0.83 12.69 -6.19
C SER A 146 -0.46 11.24 -5.88
N LEU A 147 0.77 10.82 -6.25
CA LEU A 147 1.28 9.49 -5.92
C LEU A 147 1.25 9.19 -4.42
N ASP A 148 1.69 10.15 -3.61
CA ASP A 148 1.72 10.02 -2.17
C ASP A 148 0.33 9.81 -1.58
N THR A 149 -0.69 10.42 -2.17
CA THR A 149 -2.09 10.22 -1.77
C THR A 149 -2.55 8.79 -2.01
N VAL A 150 -2.21 8.24 -3.18
CA VAL A 150 -2.58 6.86 -3.55
C VAL A 150 -1.86 5.86 -2.65
N ILE A 151 -0.56 6.05 -2.44
CA ILE A 151 0.26 5.21 -1.56
C ILE A 151 -0.26 5.25 -0.12
N SER A 152 -0.56 6.45 0.40
CA SER A 152 -1.09 6.61 1.76
C SER A 152 -2.44 5.93 1.92
N GLY A 153 -3.35 6.08 0.94
CA GLY A 153 -4.65 5.41 0.95
C GLY A 153 -4.54 3.88 0.91
N LEU A 154 -3.60 3.35 0.12
CA LEU A 154 -3.32 1.91 0.05
C LEU A 154 -2.80 1.38 1.40
N ARG A 155 -1.81 2.05 1.99
CA ARG A 155 -1.25 1.69 3.30
C ARG A 155 -2.27 1.75 4.43
N SER A 156 -3.13 2.79 4.46
CA SER A 156 -4.19 2.89 5.46
C SER A 156 -5.17 1.72 5.38
N LYS A 157 -5.60 1.35 4.16
CA LYS A 157 -6.50 0.21 3.98
C LYS A 157 -5.84 -1.12 4.33
N GLU A 158 -4.53 -1.25 4.12
CA GLU A 158 -3.78 -2.44 4.54
C GLU A 158 -3.79 -2.62 6.06
N ILE A 159 -3.58 -1.53 6.80
CA ILE A 159 -3.65 -1.54 8.26
C ILE A 159 -5.05 -1.95 8.72
N ASP A 160 -6.11 -1.39 8.11
CA ASP A 160 -7.48 -1.77 8.42
C ASP A 160 -7.77 -3.25 8.12
N LEU A 161 -7.24 -3.80 7.02
CA LEU A 161 -7.40 -5.21 6.67
C LEU A 161 -6.63 -6.13 7.62
N LYS A 162 -5.43 -5.73 8.08
CA LYS A 162 -4.66 -6.47 9.08
C LYS A 162 -5.32 -6.40 10.46
N ALA A 163 -5.87 -5.25 10.85
CA ALA A 163 -6.57 -5.07 12.12
C ALA A 163 -7.91 -5.83 12.18
N ASN A 164 -8.60 -5.94 11.04
CA ASN A 164 -9.86 -6.69 10.92
C ASN A 164 -9.67 -8.16 10.51
N SER A 165 -8.44 -8.60 10.23
CA SER A 165 -8.16 -10.03 10.09
C SER A 165 -8.27 -10.65 11.48
N PRO A 166 -9.23 -11.57 11.71
CA PRO A 166 -9.36 -12.21 13.01
C PRO A 166 -8.09 -13.03 13.23
N SER A 167 -7.21 -12.48 14.05
CA SER A 167 -6.13 -13.25 14.65
C SER A 167 -6.80 -14.40 15.39
N GLN A 168 -6.46 -15.63 15.04
CA GLN A 168 -7.09 -16.83 15.59
C GLN A 168 -6.88 -17.01 17.10
N ASP A 169 -6.22 -16.07 17.79
CA ASP A 169 -5.72 -16.24 19.16
C ASP A 169 -6.01 -15.10 20.15
N GLN A 170 -7.04 -14.26 19.94
CA GLN A 170 -7.47 -13.32 20.99
C GLN A 170 -9.00 -13.25 21.11
N GLN A 171 -9.58 -14.32 21.64
CA GLN A 171 -10.75 -14.16 22.50
C GLN A 171 -10.26 -13.55 23.81
N GLU A 172 -10.33 -12.24 23.97
CA GLU A 172 -10.52 -11.64 25.29
C GLU A 172 -11.13 -10.23 25.18
N VAL A 173 -12.45 -10.21 25.40
CA VAL A 173 -13.27 -9.17 26.05
C VAL A 173 -12.84 -7.70 25.94
N ASN A 174 -13.65 -6.92 25.22
CA ASN A 174 -13.90 -5.53 25.59
C ASN A 174 -15.39 -5.18 25.39
N PHE A 175 -16.19 -5.42 26.44
CA PHE A 175 -17.49 -4.77 26.61
C PHE A 175 -17.30 -3.42 27.29
N VAL A 176 -17.14 -2.35 26.52
CA VAL A 176 -17.34 -0.99 27.04
C VAL A 176 -18.81 -0.62 26.90
N ARG A 177 -19.46 -0.53 28.07
CA ARG A 177 -20.79 0.04 28.31
C ARG A 177 -21.05 1.30 27.48
N GLY A 178 -22.15 1.32 26.74
CA GLY A 178 -22.60 2.56 26.10
C GLY A 178 -23.93 2.49 25.35
N ARG A 179 -25.02 2.74 26.10
CA ARG A 179 -26.28 3.39 25.65
C ARG A 179 -27.15 2.72 24.58
N ALA A 180 -28.39 2.51 24.99
CA ALA A 180 -29.54 2.09 24.20
C ALA A 180 -29.80 2.94 22.95
N LYS A 181 -30.32 2.29 21.90
CA LYS A 181 -31.55 2.70 21.19
C LYS A 181 -32.08 1.57 20.32
N ASN A 182 -33.34 1.22 20.58
CA ASN A 182 -34.17 0.33 19.79
C ASN A 182 -34.16 0.72 18.30
N LYS A 183 -34.06 -0.28 17.42
CA LYS A 183 -34.80 -0.28 16.15
C LYS A 183 -35.00 -1.71 15.67
N TYR A 184 -36.25 -1.98 15.33
CA TYR A 184 -36.80 -3.14 14.66
C TYR A 184 -35.82 -3.77 13.67
N ASP A 185 -35.65 -5.10 13.70
CA ASP A 185 -36.06 -5.90 12.55
C ASP A 185 -36.21 -7.40 12.84
N LYS A 186 -37.07 -7.99 12.01
CA LYS A 186 -37.80 -9.23 12.20
C LYS A 186 -37.05 -10.39 11.53
N HIS A 187 -37.37 -11.61 12.00
CA HIS A 187 -37.05 -12.92 11.41
C HIS A 187 -35.73 -13.59 11.85
N ARG A 188 -35.86 -14.61 12.71
CA ARG A 188 -35.78 -16.02 12.29
C ARG A 188 -36.12 -16.98 13.44
N ASN A 189 -36.97 -17.95 13.12
CA ASN A 189 -37.29 -19.11 13.94
C ASN A 189 -36.02 -19.89 14.33
N ARG A 190 -35.94 -20.35 15.59
CA ARG A 190 -35.59 -21.74 15.97
C ARG A 190 -35.67 -21.94 17.48
N SER A 191 -36.78 -22.57 17.89
CA SER A 191 -36.90 -23.75 18.78
C SER A 191 -35.94 -23.95 19.96
N MET A 192 -36.57 -24.14 21.15
CA MET A 192 -36.22 -25.03 22.28
C MET A 192 -34.85 -24.81 22.95
N SER A 193 -34.67 -24.71 24.26
CA SER A 193 -35.35 -25.07 25.51
C SER A 193 -34.75 -24.12 26.58
N GLU A 194 -35.31 -23.86 27.76
CA GLU A 194 -35.26 -24.75 28.91
C GLU A 194 -35.91 -24.04 30.11
N SER A 195 -36.60 -24.85 30.89
CA SER A 195 -37.27 -24.56 32.15
C SER A 195 -36.28 -24.52 33.30
N SER A 196 -36.20 -23.39 34.02
CA SER A 196 -35.70 -23.36 35.41
C SER A 196 -36.01 -22.05 36.17
N ASP A 197 -36.20 -20.92 35.49
CA ASP A 197 -36.31 -19.60 36.17
C ASP A 197 -37.72 -19.17 36.63
N ARG A 198 -38.77 -19.96 36.37
CA ARG A 198 -40.16 -19.55 36.68
C ARG A 198 -40.59 -19.88 38.11
N ASP A 199 -40.03 -20.92 38.73
CA ASP A 199 -40.49 -21.39 40.04
C ASP A 199 -40.01 -20.51 41.19
N GLU A 200 -38.82 -19.91 41.07
CA GLU A 200 -38.26 -19.09 42.15
C GLU A 200 -39.01 -17.75 42.28
N LYS A 201 -39.36 -17.11 41.15
CA LYS A 201 -40.16 -15.88 41.14
C LYS A 201 -41.61 -16.08 41.56
N GLN A 202 -42.14 -17.31 41.53
CA GLN A 202 -43.51 -17.59 41.96
C GLN A 202 -43.64 -17.69 43.48
N LYS A 203 -42.61 -18.17 44.19
CA LYS A 203 -42.64 -18.35 45.65
C LYS A 203 -42.73 -17.03 46.41
N ASP A 204 -42.11 -15.96 45.92
CA ASP A 204 -42.10 -14.67 46.64
C ASP A 204 -43.19 -13.68 46.19
N ARG A 205 -43.86 -13.96 45.07
CA ARG A 205 -44.94 -13.10 44.55
C ARG A 205 -46.23 -13.27 45.37
N ARG A 206 -46.78 -12.16 45.88
CA ARG A 206 -48.12 -12.09 46.51
C ARG A 206 -49.23 -11.97 45.46
N CYS A 207 -50.32 -12.72 45.65
CA CYS A 207 -51.51 -12.66 44.81
C CYS A 207 -52.28 -11.34 45.02
N TYR A 208 -52.62 -10.64 43.94
CA TYR A 208 -53.34 -9.36 43.99
C TYR A 208 -54.80 -9.48 44.44
N ASN A 209 -55.41 -10.67 44.43
CA ASN A 209 -56.78 -10.87 44.94
C ASN A 209 -56.80 -11.16 46.45
N CYS A 210 -55.95 -12.07 46.93
CA CYS A 210 -56.01 -12.55 48.32
C CYS A 210 -54.80 -12.20 49.20
N GLY A 211 -53.74 -11.63 48.63
CA GLY A 211 -52.51 -11.24 49.32
C GLY A 211 -51.54 -12.38 49.67
N LYS A 212 -51.92 -13.65 49.51
CA LYS A 212 -51.05 -14.80 49.83
C LYS A 212 -49.97 -15.02 48.76
N LYS A 213 -48.78 -15.45 49.17
CA LYS A 213 -47.64 -15.76 48.28
C LYS A 213 -47.84 -17.11 47.55
N GLY A 214 -47.08 -17.34 46.47
CA GLY A 214 -46.97 -18.66 45.83
C GLY A 214 -47.90 -18.95 44.64
N HIS A 215 -48.79 -18.03 44.26
CA HIS A 215 -49.70 -18.23 43.12
C HIS A 215 -50.07 -16.91 42.42
N TYR A 216 -50.43 -17.03 41.14
CA TYR A 216 -50.97 -15.92 40.34
C TYR A 216 -52.45 -15.68 40.64
N ILE A 217 -52.93 -14.46 40.38
CA ILE A 217 -54.35 -14.08 40.56
C ILE A 217 -55.32 -15.01 39.81
N ARG A 218 -54.90 -15.50 38.63
CA ARG A 218 -55.68 -16.46 37.81
C ARG A 218 -55.87 -17.82 38.48
N ASN A 219 -54.95 -18.19 39.38
CA ASN A 219 -54.96 -19.46 40.10
C ASN A 219 -55.44 -19.29 41.55
N CYS A 220 -56.10 -18.18 41.88
CA CYS A 220 -56.58 -17.90 43.22
C CYS A 220 -57.91 -18.63 43.50
N ARG A 221 -57.95 -19.41 44.60
CA ARG A 221 -59.18 -20.12 45.03
C ARG A 221 -60.20 -19.24 45.76
N LYS A 222 -59.87 -17.97 46.05
CA LYS A 222 -60.82 -17.03 46.67
C LYS A 222 -61.65 -16.32 45.60
N PRO A 223 -62.93 -16.00 45.86
CA PRO A 223 -63.75 -15.20 44.95
C PRO A 223 -63.04 -13.88 44.65
N LYS A 224 -63.26 -13.34 43.45
CA LYS A 224 -62.69 -12.06 43.04
C LYS A 224 -63.23 -10.96 43.95
N ARG A 225 -62.35 -10.12 44.49
CA ARG A 225 -62.79 -8.89 45.15
C ARG A 225 -63.46 -8.01 44.11
N GLU A 226 -64.71 -7.62 44.38
CA GLU A 226 -65.38 -6.56 43.65
C GLU A 226 -64.70 -5.25 44.04
N ASN A 227 -64.11 -4.57 43.07
CA ASN A 227 -63.59 -3.23 43.27
C ASN A 227 -64.79 -2.29 43.32
N ASN A 228 -65.22 -1.93 44.53
CA ASN A 228 -66.02 -0.73 44.71
C ASN A 228 -65.04 0.45 44.69
N GLU A 229 -65.26 1.39 43.78
CA GLU A 229 -64.58 2.69 43.72
C GLU A 229 -64.71 3.46 45.04
#